data_AF-A0A9D2WNK6-F1
#
_entry.id   AF-A0A9D2WNK6-F1
#
_cell.length_a   1.000
_cell.length_b   1.000
_cell.length_c   1.000
_cell.angle_alpha   90.00
_cell.angle_beta   90.00
_cell.angle_gamma   90.00
#
_symmetry.space_group_name_H-M   'P 1'
#
loop_
_entity.id
_entity.type
_entity.pdbx_description
1 polymer ?
#
loop_
_entity_poly.entity_id
_entity_poly.type
_entity_poly.pdbx_seq_one_letter_code
_entity_poly.pdbx_strand_id
1 'polypeptide(L)' 'MYYRHGFFRFDENGEMYLDAVNPGFSIEDVKNNVGFDLNVYRCSGETKPPTYRQLEILYKVVDPEGIFLP' A
#
# COMPACT_ATOMS: atom_id res chain seq x y z
N MET A 1 -9.34 8.70 -8.55
CA MET A 1 -8.60 7.44 -8.45
C MET A 1 -7.57 7.64 -7.35
N TYR A 2 -7.83 7.17 -6.12
CA TYR A 2 -6.89 7.32 -5.01
C TYR A 2 -5.73 6.36 -5.25
N TYR A 3 -4.66 6.83 -5.85
CA TYR A 3 -3.46 6.04 -6.04
C TYR A 3 -2.76 5.87 -4.68
N ARG A 4 -2.99 4.72 -4.03
CA ARG A 4 -2.15 4.31 -2.91
C ARG A 4 -0.96 3.58 -3.52
N HIS A 5 0.21 4.19 -3.50
CA HIS A 5 1.40 3.65 -4.19
C HIS A 5 2.27 2.75 -3.29
N GLY A 6 2.18 2.88 -1.97
CA GLY A 6 3.00 2.11 -1.05
C GLY A 6 2.49 2.09 0.39
N PHE A 7 3.21 1.33 1.21
CA PHE A 7 3.00 1.15 2.64
C PHE A 7 4.13 1.85 3.41
N PHE A 8 3.76 2.74 4.33
CA PHE A 8 4.70 3.57 5.08
C PHE A 8 4.71 3.17 6.54
N ARG A 9 5.88 3.28 7.17
CA ARG A 9 6.08 3.09 8.61
C ARG A 9 6.95 4.21 9.15
N PHE A 10 7.04 4.27 10.48
CA PHE A 10 7.97 5.14 11.18
C PHE A 10 9.02 4.28 11.86
N ASP A 11 10.27 4.74 11.80
CA ASP A 11 11.37 4.11 12.52
C ASP A 11 11.34 4.47 14.02
N GLU A 12 12.37 4.04 14.73
CA GLU A 12 12.50 4.22 16.18
C GLU A 12 12.65 5.70 16.59
N ASN A 13 13.05 6.58 15.66
CA ASN A 13 13.21 8.02 15.87
C ASN A 13 12.00 8.83 15.38
N GLY A 14 11.00 8.16 14.78
CA GLY A 14 9.84 8.82 14.18
C GLY A 14 10.08 9.34 12.77
N GLU A 15 11.13 8.89 12.07
CA GLU A 15 11.33 9.18 10.65
C GLU A 15 10.45 8.26 9.80
N MET A 16 9.71 8.84 8.85
CA MET A 16 8.89 8.07 7.92
C MET A 16 9.75 7.39 6.85
N TYR A 17 9.49 6.11 6.59
CA TYR A 17 10.15 5.35 5.52
C TYR A 17 9.15 4.49 4.73
N LEU A 18 9.55 4.12 3.52
CA LEU A 18 8.82 3.18 2.66
C LEU A 18 9.11 1.73 3.06
N ASP A 19 8.08 1.01 3.49
CA ASP A 19 8.17 -0.39 3.93
C ASP A 19 7.93 -1.37 2.77
N ALA A 20 7.00 -1.04 1.87
CA ALA A 20 6.68 -1.82 0.68
C ALA A 20 5.97 -0.95 -0.38
N VAL A 21 6.01 -1.37 -1.64
CA VAL A 21 5.20 -0.81 -2.73
C VAL A 21 3.96 -1.67 -2.95
N ASN A 22 2.87 -1.09 -3.44
CA ASN A 22 1.73 -1.90 -3.86
C ASN A 22 2.06 -2.62 -5.18
N PRO A 23 1.41 -3.76 -5.50
CA PRO A 23 1.72 -4.52 -6.70
C PRO A 23 1.61 -3.68 -7.96
N GLY A 24 2.62 -3.75 -8.83
CA GLY A 24 2.66 -2.97 -10.08
C GLY A 24 3.16 -1.53 -9.96
N PHE A 25 3.64 -1.10 -8.78
CA PHE A 25 4.30 0.19 -8.60
C PHE A 25 5.78 0.02 -8.28
N SER A 26 6.62 0.92 -8.79
CA SER A 26 8.03 1.02 -8.46
C SER A 26 8.26 1.97 -7.27
N ILE A 27 9.46 1.89 -6.68
CA ILE A 27 9.89 2.85 -5.65
C ILE A 27 9.89 4.28 -6.22
N GLU A 28 10.23 4.45 -7.51
CA GLU A 28 10.29 5.76 -8.14
C GLU A 28 8.89 6.36 -8.34
N ASP A 29 7.87 5.54 -8.61
CA ASP A 29 6.48 5.99 -8.65
C ASP A 29 6.05 6.57 -7.29
N VAL A 30 6.47 5.96 -6.18
CA VAL A 30 6.20 6.48 -4.84
C VAL A 30 6.92 7.80 -4.61
N LYS A 31 8.23 7.87 -4.91
CA LYS A 31 9.03 9.09 -4.71
C LYS A 31 8.50 10.29 -5.49
N ASN A 32 8.05 10.07 -6.72
CA ASN A 32 7.45 11.13 -7.56
C ASN A 32 6.16 11.73 -6.97
N ASN A 33 5.53 11.04 -6.02
CA ASN A 33 4.29 11.47 -5.36
C ASN A 33 4.50 11.87 -3.90
N VAL A 34 5.74 11.91 -3.40
CA VAL A 34 6.07 12.28 -2.02
C VAL A 34 6.85 13.60 -2.03
N GLY A 35 6.34 14.60 -1.29
CA GLY A 35 6.87 15.97 -1.29
C GLY A 35 8.15 16.19 -0.49
N PHE A 36 8.85 15.14 -0.09
CA PHE A 36 10.08 15.18 0.69
C PHE A 36 11.00 14.02 0.29
N ASP A 37 12.27 14.07 0.70
CA ASP A 37 13.22 12.98 0.45
C ASP A 37 12.84 11.75 1.29
N LEU A 38 12.24 10.76 0.62
CA LEU A 38 11.68 9.58 1.26
C LEU A 38 12.77 8.53 1.49
N ASN A 39 12.91 8.07 2.73
CA ASN A 39 13.77 6.94 3.06
C ASN A 39 13.19 5.64 2.52
N VAL A 40 13.93 4.96 1.62
CA VAL A 40 13.48 3.73 0.93
C VAL A 40 14.36 2.51 1.23
N TYR A 41 15.39 2.66 2.07
CA TYR A 41 16.37 1.60 2.33
C TYR A 41 15.79 0.35 2.99
N ARG A 42 14.66 0.50 3.69
CA ARG A 42 13.93 -0.60 4.36
C ARG A 42 12.81 -1.18 3.49
N CYS A 43 12.66 -0.76 2.24
CA CYS A 43 11.58 -1.24 1.37
C CYS A 43 11.77 -2.73 1.03
N SER A 44 10.75 -3.52 1.35
CA SER A 44 10.75 -4.99 1.23
C SER A 44 10.27 -5.51 -0.12
N GLY A 45 9.97 -4.61 -1.07
CA GLY A 45 9.38 -4.94 -2.38
C GLY A 45 7.87 -4.79 -2.36
N GLU A 46 7.15 -5.66 -3.07
CA GLU A 46 5.69 -5.57 -3.19
C GLU A 46 4.96 -6.13 -1.96
N THR A 47 3.86 -5.50 -1.56
CA THR A 47 2.93 -6.08 -0.58
C THR A 47 2.32 -7.36 -1.12
N LYS A 48 2.07 -8.33 -0.24
CA LYS A 48 1.34 -9.56 -0.63
C LYS A 48 -0.10 -9.22 -1.03
N PRO A 49 -0.60 -9.72 -2.17
CA PRO A 49 -2.00 -9.54 -2.52
C PRO A 49 -2.91 -10.29 -1.53
N PRO A 50 -4.18 -9.87 -1.40
CA PRO A 50 -5.15 -10.61 -0.60
C PRO A 50 -5.38 -12.01 -1.15
N THR A 51 -5.68 -12.95 -0.26
CA THR A 51 -6.08 -14.32 -0.64
C THR A 51 -7.49 -14.35 -1.22
N TYR A 52 -7.82 -15.39 -2.00
CA TYR A 52 -9.18 -15.60 -2.52
C TYR A 52 -10.25 -15.62 -1.42
N ARG A 53 -9.95 -16.24 -0.27
CA ARG A 53 -10.89 -16.27 0.86
C ARG A 53 -11.13 -14.89 1.46
N GLN A 54 -10.09 -14.07 1.56
CA GLN A 54 -10.24 -12.69 2.02
C GLN A 54 -11.07 -11.86 1.05
N LEU A 55 -10.83 -12.01 -0.26
CA LEU A 55 -11.65 -11.36 -1.29
C LEU A 55 -13.12 -11.79 -1.21
N GLU A 56 -13.39 -13.09 -1.03
CA GLU A 56 -14.76 -13.58 -0.88
C GLU A 56 -15.47 -12.96 0.32
N ILE A 57 -14.82 -12.94 1.49
CA ILE A 57 -15.37 -12.29 2.70
C ILE A 57 -15.62 -10.81 2.44
N LEU A 58 -14.68 -10.14 1.80
CA LEU A 58 -14.75 -8.71 1.50
C LEU A 58 -15.97 -8.38 0.64
N TYR A 59 -16.17 -9.09 -0.48
CA TYR A 59 -17.25 -8.82 -1.43
C TYR A 59 -18.60 -9.42 -1.07
N LYS A 60 -18.66 -10.52 -0.29
CA LYS A 60 -19.94 -11.20 0.02
C LYS A 60 -20.46 -10.94 1.43
N VAL A 61 -19.60 -10.52 2.36
CA VAL A 61 -19.95 -10.39 3.78
C VAL A 61 -19.74 -8.97 4.28
N VAL A 62 -18.59 -8.36 3.99
CA VAL A 62 -18.23 -7.04 4.52
C VAL A 62 -18.84 -5.91 3.70
N ASP A 63 -18.72 -5.96 2.36
CA ASP A 63 -19.24 -4.96 1.44
C ASP A 63 -20.11 -5.60 0.33
N PRO A 64 -21.20 -6.29 0.69
CA PRO A 64 -22.06 -6.98 -0.27
C PRO A 64 -22.80 -6.03 -1.24
N GLU A 65 -22.94 -4.75 -0.86
CA GLU A 65 -23.59 -3.72 -1.68
C GLU A 65 -22.58 -2.93 -2.54
N GLY A 66 -21.27 -3.17 -2.38
CA GLY A 66 -20.22 -2.51 -3.16
C GLY A 66 -20.11 -1.00 -2.89
N ILE A 67 -20.40 -0.56 -1.66
CA ILE A 67 -20.36 0.86 -1.29
C ILE A 67 -18.93 1.38 -1.30
N PHE A 68 -17.96 0.53 -0.91
CA PHE A 68 -16.55 0.88 -0.79
C PHE A 68 -15.68 0.24 -1.90
N LEU A 69 -16.11 -0.92 -2.40
CA LEU A 69 -15.44 -1.71 -3.42
C LEU A 69 -16.40 -1.95 -4.60
N PRO A 70 -16.63 -0.95 -5.46
CA PRO A 70 -17.53 -1.05 -6.61
C PRO A 70 -17.00 -1.98 -7.70
#